data_AF-A0A7C2RR68-F1
#
_entry.id   AF-A0A7C2RR68-F1
#
_cell.length_a   1.000
_cell.length_b   1.000
_cell.length_c   1.000
_cell.angle_alpha   90.00
_cell.angle_beta   90.00
_cell.angle_gamma   90.00
#
_symmetry.space_group_name_H-M   'P 1'
#
loop_
_entity.id
_entity.type
_entity.pdbx_description
1 polymer ?
#
loop_
_entity_poly.entity_id
_entity_poly.type
_entity_poly.pdbx_seq_one_letter_code
_entity_poly.pdbx_strand_id
1 'polypeptide(L)'
;MAGGKQTPRQKMINLMYLVFIAMMALNMSKEVLTAFGNINEKLDESNASVAERNEAAMAGLVAKADEQPAKYGPLQEKAEKIHQMTTDFTAYLEDLKQYTLADVDNPDNYEAMDKSAQLDEYFFQSGKPSNKGEEFLQKIEQYREGVASLIEDNYPQIAAEVRREFATGPVEDREGVKRPWLAYNFEGFPMIASITKFTQMQGDARSAENDILSTMLSGQLQSEVSLTNYDAIVISDKT
;
A
#
# COMPACT_ATOMS: atom_id res chain seq x y z
N MET A 1 -47.54 -37.95 -2.08
CA MET A 1 -48.35 -37.81 -3.32
C MET A 1 -48.41 -36.34 -3.71
N ALA A 2 -47.47 -35.89 -4.54
CA ALA A 2 -47.57 -34.72 -5.42
C ALA A 2 -46.33 -34.66 -6.34
N GLY A 3 -45.94 -35.82 -6.89
CA GLY A 3 -44.91 -35.91 -7.92
C GLY A 3 -45.51 -35.59 -9.29
N GLY A 4 -46.14 -34.42 -9.43
CA GLY A 4 -46.53 -33.93 -10.74
C GLY A 4 -45.25 -33.69 -11.53
N LYS A 5 -45.05 -34.42 -12.63
CA LYS A 5 -43.95 -34.15 -13.56
C LYS A 5 -44.04 -32.67 -13.94
N GLN A 6 -43.13 -31.84 -13.41
CA GLN A 6 -43.07 -30.42 -13.75
C GLN A 6 -43.07 -30.29 -15.26
N THR A 7 -43.99 -29.48 -15.78
CA THR A 7 -44.07 -29.27 -17.22
C THR A 7 -42.74 -28.71 -17.73
N PRO A 8 -42.34 -28.98 -18.98
CA PRO A 8 -41.11 -28.41 -19.55
C PRO A 8 -41.03 -26.88 -19.35
N ARG A 9 -42.17 -26.17 -19.40
CA ARG A 9 -42.28 -24.75 -19.07
C ARG A 9 -41.91 -24.43 -17.60
N GLN A 10 -42.42 -25.18 -16.63
CA GLN A 10 -42.06 -25.01 -15.21
C GLN A 10 -40.59 -25.33 -14.95
N LYS A 11 -40.00 -26.30 -15.66
CA LYS A 11 -38.56 -26.58 -15.57
C LYS A 11 -37.72 -25.41 -16.09
N MET A 12 -38.11 -24.81 -17.21
CA MET A 12 -37.46 -23.61 -17.75
C MET A 12 -37.56 -22.42 -16.79
N ILE A 13 -38.75 -22.20 -16.22
CA ILE A 13 -38.97 -21.14 -15.22
C ILE A 13 -38.10 -21.37 -13.98
N ASN A 14 -38.09 -22.59 -13.44
CA ASN A 14 -37.27 -22.93 -12.28
C ASN A 14 -35.77 -22.78 -12.57
N LEU A 15 -35.32 -23.15 -13.77
CA LEU A 15 -33.94 -22.94 -14.21
C LEU A 15 -33.60 -21.44 -14.29
N MET A 16 -34.50 -20.61 -14.83
CA MET A 16 -34.31 -19.16 -14.87
C MET A 16 -34.23 -18.56 -13.47
N TYR A 17 -35.10 -18.98 -12.53
CA TYR A 17 -35.04 -18.51 -11.14
C TYR A 17 -33.74 -18.95 -10.46
N LEU A 18 -33.26 -20.16 -10.71
CA LEU A 18 -32.03 -20.68 -10.11
C LEU A 18 -30.81 -19.94 -10.65
N VAL A 19 -30.79 -19.65 -11.96
CA VAL A 19 -29.76 -18.80 -12.59
C VAL A 19 -29.84 -17.36 -12.06
N PHE A 20 -31.04 -16.79 -11.87
CA PHE A 20 -31.21 -15.45 -11.32
C PHE A 20 -30.78 -15.33 -9.86
N ILE A 21 -31.14 -16.31 -9.02
CA ILE A 21 -30.69 -16.38 -7.62
C ILE A 21 -29.18 -16.57 -7.56
N ALA A 22 -28.62 -17.44 -8.41
CA ALA A 22 -27.17 -17.61 -8.50
C ALA A 22 -26.47 -16.32 -8.95
N MET A 23 -26.99 -15.60 -9.95
CA MET A 23 -26.44 -14.31 -10.39
C MET A 23 -26.54 -13.23 -9.30
N MET A 24 -27.66 -13.14 -8.57
CA MET A 24 -27.77 -12.21 -7.44
C MET A 24 -26.81 -12.57 -6.29
N ALA A 25 -26.56 -13.86 -6.06
CA ALA A 25 -25.66 -14.34 -5.01
C ALA A 25 -24.16 -14.18 -5.36
N LEU A 26 -23.82 -14.11 -6.66
CA LEU A 26 -22.46 -13.87 -7.12
C LEU A 26 -22.04 -12.41 -7.04
N ASN A 27 -22.99 -11.48 -6.89
CA ASN A 27 -22.70 -10.06 -6.71
C ASN A 27 -22.48 -9.74 -5.23
N MET A 28 -21.49 -8.88 -4.95
CA MET A 28 -21.26 -8.36 -3.61
C MET A 28 -22.48 -7.58 -3.11
N SER A 29 -22.74 -7.61 -1.79
CA SER A 29 -23.85 -6.82 -1.24
C SER A 29 -23.52 -5.32 -1.29
N LYS A 30 -24.55 -4.51 -1.54
CA LYS A 30 -24.42 -3.05 -1.64
C LYS A 30 -23.84 -2.43 -0.38
N GLU A 31 -24.27 -2.92 0.78
CA GLU A 31 -23.78 -2.46 2.09
C GLU A 31 -22.27 -2.72 2.26
N VAL A 32 -21.76 -3.83 1.70
CA VAL A 32 -20.33 -4.14 1.74
C VAL A 32 -19.54 -3.19 0.85
N LEU A 33 -20.03 -2.88 -0.35
CA LEU A 33 -19.39 -1.90 -1.25
C LEU A 33 -19.35 -0.50 -0.65
N THR A 34 -20.45 -0.05 -0.05
CA THR A 34 -20.51 1.22 0.70
C THR A 34 -19.55 1.23 1.89
N ALA A 35 -19.42 0.11 2.61
CA ALA A 35 -18.45 -0.01 3.69
C ALA A 35 -17.00 0.12 3.19
N PHE A 36 -16.66 -0.48 2.04
CA PHE A 36 -15.35 -0.30 1.41
C PHE A 36 -15.10 1.16 1.02
N GLY A 37 -16.09 1.85 0.44
CA GLY A 37 -15.99 3.29 0.15
C GLY A 37 -15.71 4.13 1.38
N ASN A 38 -16.46 3.94 2.46
CA ASN A 38 -16.24 4.64 3.73
C ASN A 38 -14.87 4.33 4.37
N ILE A 39 -14.35 3.10 4.17
CA ILE A 39 -13.00 2.74 4.61
C ILE A 39 -11.98 3.48 3.77
N ASN A 40 -12.16 3.52 2.45
CA ASN A 40 -11.28 4.25 1.55
C ASN A 40 -11.17 5.73 1.93
N GLU A 41 -12.30 6.42 2.14
CA GLU A 41 -12.33 7.82 2.56
C GLU A 41 -11.51 8.05 3.84
N LYS A 42 -11.70 7.19 4.85
CA LYS A 42 -10.94 7.28 6.11
C LYS A 42 -9.45 7.02 5.92
N LEU A 43 -9.09 6.10 5.03
CA LEU A 43 -7.70 5.85 4.70
C LEU A 43 -7.09 7.05 3.97
N ASP A 44 -7.81 7.68 3.03
CA ASP A 44 -7.37 8.90 2.35
C ASP A 44 -7.15 10.06 3.35
N GLU A 45 -8.06 10.27 4.30
CA GLU A 45 -7.90 11.25 5.38
C GLU A 45 -6.68 10.95 6.27
N SER A 46 -6.54 9.68 6.68
CA SER A 46 -5.40 9.24 7.49
C SER A 46 -4.08 9.44 6.75
N ASN A 47 -4.07 9.10 5.46
CA ASN A 47 -2.92 9.24 4.58
C ASN A 47 -2.50 10.70 4.42
N ALA A 48 -3.45 11.63 4.31
CA ALA A 48 -3.17 13.06 4.28
C ALA A 48 -2.52 13.52 5.59
N SER A 49 -3.02 13.06 6.75
CA SER A 49 -2.42 13.39 8.04
C SER A 49 -1.00 12.85 8.20
N VAL A 50 -0.71 11.63 7.71
CA VAL A 50 0.66 11.08 7.73
C VAL A 50 1.57 11.86 6.78
N ALA A 51 1.09 12.25 5.60
CA ALA A 51 1.84 13.08 4.67
C ALA A 51 2.25 14.43 5.31
N GLU A 52 1.33 15.13 5.97
CA GLU A 52 1.64 16.36 6.71
C GLU A 52 2.71 16.16 7.79
N ARG A 53 2.68 15.02 8.48
CA ARG A 53 3.71 14.69 9.48
C ARG A 53 5.07 14.42 8.85
N ASN A 54 5.11 13.77 7.69
CA ASN A 54 6.35 13.52 6.95
C ASN A 54 6.98 14.82 6.47
N GLU A 55 6.17 15.73 5.93
CA GLU A 55 6.62 17.08 5.55
C GLU A 55 7.21 17.85 6.74
N ALA A 56 6.52 17.83 7.88
CA ALA A 56 7.01 18.49 9.09
C ALA A 56 8.31 17.86 9.62
N ALA A 57 8.43 16.53 9.58
CA ALA A 57 9.64 15.82 9.98
C ALA A 57 10.82 16.13 9.03
N MET A 58 10.56 16.18 7.72
CA MET A 58 11.55 16.54 6.71
C MET A 58 12.03 17.97 6.90
N ALA A 59 11.13 18.93 7.07
CA ALA A 59 11.49 20.33 7.33
C ALA A 59 12.33 20.48 8.61
N GLY A 60 11.98 19.73 9.66
CA GLY A 60 12.77 19.68 10.90
C GLY A 60 14.17 19.09 10.71
N LEU A 61 14.31 18.06 9.87
CA LEU A 61 15.60 17.46 9.53
C LEU A 61 16.47 18.41 8.71
N VAL A 62 15.89 19.12 7.74
CA VAL A 62 16.59 20.14 6.94
C VAL A 62 17.14 21.25 7.84
N ALA A 63 16.32 21.78 8.75
CA ALA A 63 16.79 22.81 9.70
C ALA A 63 17.97 22.32 10.56
N LYS A 64 17.94 21.06 11.02
CA LYS A 64 19.05 20.46 11.77
C LYS A 64 20.30 20.24 10.92
N ALA A 65 20.14 19.91 9.63
CA ALA A 65 21.23 19.79 8.69
C ALA A 65 21.87 21.14 8.37
N ASP A 66 21.09 22.21 8.30
CA ASP A 66 21.62 23.57 8.14
C ASP A 66 22.44 24.00 9.37
N GLU A 67 21.96 23.70 10.58
CA GLU A 67 22.66 24.03 11.83
C GLU A 67 23.89 23.15 12.08
N GLN A 68 23.81 21.86 11.77
CA GLN A 68 24.84 20.86 12.04
C GLN A 68 25.09 19.95 10.81
N PRO A 69 25.67 20.49 9.72
CA PRO A 69 25.79 19.77 8.45
C PRO A 69 26.57 18.47 8.54
N ALA A 70 27.64 18.44 9.34
CA ALA A 70 28.48 17.26 9.50
C ALA A 70 27.74 16.08 10.18
N LYS A 71 26.69 16.37 10.96
CA LYS A 71 25.93 15.34 11.69
C LYS A 71 24.66 14.93 10.96
N TYR A 72 23.89 15.91 10.46
CA TYR A 72 22.57 15.65 9.89
C TYR A 72 22.54 15.68 8.36
N GLY A 73 23.58 16.18 7.69
CA GLY A 73 23.65 16.21 6.21
C GLY A 73 23.52 14.81 5.57
N PRO A 74 24.25 13.78 6.03
CA PRO A 74 24.08 12.43 5.50
C PRO A 74 22.68 11.84 5.75
N LEU A 75 22.02 12.24 6.85
CA LEU A 75 20.67 11.82 7.16
C LEU A 75 19.66 12.51 6.25
N GLN A 76 19.82 13.81 6.02
CA GLN A 76 19.00 14.57 5.08
C GLN A 76 19.07 13.97 3.66
N GLU A 77 20.26 13.67 3.14
CA GLU A 77 20.39 13.11 1.80
C GLU A 77 19.67 11.76 1.65
N LYS A 78 19.74 10.90 2.68
CA LYS A 78 18.98 9.64 2.72
C LYS A 78 17.48 9.89 2.78
N ALA A 79 17.06 10.81 3.66
CA ALA A 79 15.66 11.17 3.85
C ALA A 79 15.03 11.73 2.57
N GLU A 80 15.72 12.63 1.86
CA GLU A 80 15.26 13.21 0.58
C GLU A 80 15.07 12.13 -0.48
N LYS A 81 16.00 11.17 -0.58
CA LYS A 81 15.86 10.04 -1.51
C LYS A 81 14.64 9.18 -1.17
N ILE A 82 14.44 8.85 0.10
CA ILE A 82 13.29 8.06 0.55
C ILE A 82 11.98 8.81 0.27
N HIS A 83 11.94 10.11 0.58
CA HIS A 83 10.80 10.97 0.33
C HIS A 83 10.42 11.02 -1.16
N GLN A 84 11.42 11.17 -2.04
CA GLN A 84 11.19 11.12 -3.48
C GLN A 84 10.64 9.76 -3.92
N MET A 85 11.20 8.66 -3.44
CA MET A 85 10.72 7.32 -3.77
C MET A 85 9.30 7.06 -3.28
N THR A 86 8.95 7.51 -2.07
CA THR A 86 7.58 7.44 -1.53
C THR A 86 6.63 8.30 -2.35
N THR A 87 7.03 9.52 -2.71
CA THR A 87 6.23 10.42 -3.54
C THR A 87 5.95 9.83 -4.92
N ASP A 88 6.97 9.32 -5.60
CA ASP A 88 6.83 8.71 -6.93
C ASP A 88 5.95 7.45 -6.89
N PHE A 89 6.12 6.61 -5.86
CA PHE A 89 5.33 5.39 -5.70
C PHE A 89 3.87 5.70 -5.37
N THR A 90 3.60 6.64 -4.46
CA THR A 90 2.24 7.02 -4.08
C THR A 90 1.50 7.74 -5.21
N ALA A 91 2.20 8.53 -6.02
CA ALA A 91 1.66 9.15 -7.24
C ALA A 91 1.28 8.10 -8.29
N TYR A 92 2.13 7.10 -8.50
CA TYR A 92 1.82 5.98 -9.40
C TYR A 92 0.56 5.20 -8.95
N LEU A 93 0.40 4.97 -7.64
CA LEU A 93 -0.82 4.37 -7.08
C LEU A 93 -2.05 5.25 -7.28
N GLU A 94 -1.89 6.58 -7.21
CA GLU A 94 -2.96 7.54 -7.48
C GLU A 94 -3.40 7.50 -8.94
N ASP A 95 -2.45 7.42 -9.88
CA ASP A 95 -2.75 7.25 -11.31
C ASP A 95 -3.55 5.96 -11.58
N LEU A 96 -3.24 4.87 -10.87
CA LEU A 96 -4.01 3.62 -10.95
C LEU A 96 -5.42 3.77 -10.38
N LYS A 97 -5.61 4.50 -9.28
CA LYS A 97 -6.95 4.82 -8.74
C LYS A 97 -7.76 5.60 -9.76
N GLN A 98 -7.18 6.64 -10.37
CA GLN A 98 -7.82 7.47 -11.39
C GLN A 98 -8.16 6.66 -12.65
N TYR A 99 -7.25 5.81 -13.11
CA TYR A 99 -7.50 4.89 -14.23
C TYR A 99 -8.70 3.99 -13.94
N THR A 100 -8.78 3.44 -12.73
CA THR A 100 -9.87 2.54 -12.34
C THR A 100 -11.21 3.29 -12.25
N LEU A 101 -11.21 4.58 -11.95
CA LEU A 101 -12.42 5.41 -11.86
C LEU A 101 -12.83 6.06 -13.19
N ALA A 102 -12.06 5.91 -14.26
CA ALA A 102 -12.21 6.71 -15.48
C ALA A 102 -13.59 6.60 -16.15
N ASP A 103 -14.23 5.43 -16.05
CA ASP A 103 -15.55 5.15 -16.65
C ASP A 103 -16.70 5.19 -15.62
N VAL A 104 -16.46 5.72 -14.42
CA VAL A 104 -17.48 5.83 -13.37
C VAL A 104 -18.16 7.20 -13.42
N ASP A 105 -19.45 7.21 -13.74
CA ASP A 105 -20.26 8.43 -13.83
C ASP A 105 -20.37 9.21 -12.50
N ASN A 106 -20.52 8.49 -11.38
CA ASN A 106 -20.59 9.08 -10.04
C ASN A 106 -19.63 8.34 -9.08
N PRO A 107 -18.45 8.92 -8.80
CA PRO A 107 -17.45 8.34 -7.89
C PRO A 107 -17.95 8.14 -6.45
N ASP A 108 -18.98 8.86 -6.02
CA ASP A 108 -19.54 8.72 -4.67
C ASP A 108 -20.56 7.56 -4.56
N ASN A 109 -20.91 6.94 -5.70
CA ASN A 109 -21.83 5.81 -5.76
C ASN A 109 -21.09 4.47 -5.71
N TYR A 110 -20.57 4.11 -4.54
CA TYR A 110 -19.81 2.88 -4.32
C TYR A 110 -20.58 1.60 -4.70
N GLU A 111 -21.90 1.60 -4.60
CA GLU A 111 -22.74 0.45 -4.98
C GLU A 111 -22.64 0.09 -6.46
N ALA A 112 -22.20 1.01 -7.31
CA ALA A 112 -21.99 0.78 -8.75
C ALA A 112 -20.56 0.33 -9.11
N MET A 113 -19.67 0.23 -8.12
CA MET A 113 -18.26 -0.14 -8.28
C MET A 113 -18.00 -1.63 -7.99
N ASP A 114 -18.98 -2.48 -8.34
CA ASP A 114 -18.94 -3.93 -8.09
C ASP A 114 -18.14 -4.72 -9.15
N LYS A 115 -17.78 -4.07 -10.26
CA LYS A 115 -17.10 -4.69 -11.41
C LYS A 115 -15.58 -4.75 -11.24
N SER A 116 -14.96 -5.77 -11.82
CA SER A 116 -13.49 -5.98 -11.85
C SER A 116 -12.87 -5.79 -13.23
N ALA A 117 -13.66 -5.84 -14.30
CA ALA A 117 -13.19 -6.04 -15.67
C ALA A 117 -12.11 -5.04 -16.13
N GLN A 118 -12.25 -3.76 -15.81
CA GLN A 118 -11.31 -2.72 -16.25
C GLN A 118 -9.89 -2.94 -15.70
N LEU A 119 -9.78 -3.28 -14.41
CA LEU A 119 -8.49 -3.54 -13.79
C LEU A 119 -7.98 -4.94 -14.13
N ASP A 120 -8.88 -5.92 -14.27
CA ASP A 120 -8.52 -7.26 -14.71
C ASP A 120 -7.89 -7.24 -16.12
N GLU A 121 -8.50 -6.53 -17.07
CA GLU A 121 -7.96 -6.36 -18.43
C GLU A 121 -6.66 -5.55 -18.45
N TYR A 122 -6.50 -4.62 -17.50
CA TYR A 122 -5.28 -3.83 -17.37
C TYR A 122 -4.13 -4.67 -16.83
N PHE A 123 -4.34 -5.44 -15.77
CA PHE A 123 -3.29 -6.19 -15.08
C PHE A 123 -3.05 -7.60 -15.60
N PHE A 124 -3.99 -8.20 -16.31
CA PHE A 124 -3.88 -9.60 -16.74
C PHE A 124 -4.09 -9.77 -18.24
N GLN A 125 -3.30 -10.67 -18.82
CA GLN A 125 -3.44 -11.12 -20.19
C GLN A 125 -3.22 -12.63 -20.24
N SER A 126 -4.20 -13.37 -20.79
CA SER A 126 -4.12 -14.83 -20.94
C SER A 126 -3.79 -15.59 -19.64
N GLY A 127 -4.35 -15.14 -18.50
CA GLY A 127 -4.17 -15.78 -17.19
C GLY A 127 -2.80 -15.55 -16.54
N LYS A 128 -2.05 -14.55 -17.00
CA LYS A 128 -0.78 -14.10 -16.44
C LYS A 128 -0.78 -12.57 -16.30
N PRO A 129 0.13 -11.98 -15.52
CA PRO A 129 0.33 -10.53 -15.53
C PRO A 129 0.54 -10.02 -16.97
N SER A 130 -0.16 -8.95 -17.33
CA SER A 130 0.11 -8.18 -18.54
C SER A 130 1.41 -7.38 -18.36
N ASN A 131 1.88 -6.69 -19.40
CA ASN A 131 3.00 -5.74 -19.25
C ASN A 131 2.73 -4.68 -18.16
N LYS A 132 1.48 -4.27 -17.98
CA LYS A 132 1.08 -3.30 -16.94
C LYS A 132 1.01 -3.93 -15.55
N GLY A 133 0.62 -5.20 -15.45
CA GLY A 133 0.70 -5.96 -14.21
C GLY A 133 2.16 -6.20 -13.78
N GLU A 134 3.06 -6.48 -14.73
CA GLU A 134 4.49 -6.59 -14.47
C GLU A 134 5.10 -5.24 -14.06
N GLU A 135 4.73 -4.14 -14.73
CA GLU A 135 5.13 -2.78 -14.36
C GLU A 135 4.71 -2.46 -12.92
N PHE A 136 3.49 -2.80 -12.53
CA PHE A 136 2.99 -2.61 -11.17
C PHE A 136 3.82 -3.36 -10.12
N LEU A 137 4.09 -4.65 -10.36
CA LEU A 137 4.94 -5.45 -9.47
C LEU A 137 6.37 -4.89 -9.39
N GLN A 138 6.91 -4.42 -10.52
CA GLN A 138 8.23 -3.81 -10.58
C GLN A 138 8.29 -2.50 -9.80
N LYS A 139 7.25 -1.67 -9.86
CA LYS A 139 7.17 -0.42 -9.08
C LYS A 139 7.16 -0.68 -7.57
N ILE A 140 6.45 -1.70 -7.12
CA ILE A 140 6.48 -2.14 -5.71
C ILE A 140 7.88 -2.60 -5.32
N GLU A 141 8.52 -3.42 -6.14
CA GLU A 141 9.87 -3.92 -5.89
C GLU A 141 10.92 -2.80 -5.86
N GLN A 142 10.85 -1.85 -6.80
CA GLN A 142 11.73 -0.69 -6.86
C GLN A 142 11.62 0.16 -5.59
N TYR A 143 10.40 0.42 -5.14
CA TYR A 143 10.16 1.12 -3.87
C TYR A 143 10.74 0.33 -2.69
N ARG A 144 10.34 -0.95 -2.56
CA ARG A 144 10.74 -1.83 -1.46
C ARG A 144 12.27 -1.94 -1.33
N GLU A 145 12.94 -2.36 -2.40
CA GLU A 145 14.39 -2.59 -2.35
C GLU A 145 15.17 -1.29 -2.34
N GLY A 146 14.68 -0.25 -3.02
CA GLY A 146 15.35 1.04 -3.03
C GLY A 146 15.34 1.71 -1.66
N VAL A 147 14.18 1.74 -0.97
CA VAL A 147 14.09 2.26 0.40
C VAL A 147 14.90 1.39 1.36
N ALA A 148 14.73 0.06 1.32
CA ALA A 148 15.43 -0.84 2.24
C ALA A 148 16.96 -0.74 2.11
N SER A 149 17.49 -0.66 0.89
CA SER A 149 18.94 -0.58 0.65
C SER A 149 19.56 0.73 1.13
N LEU A 150 18.81 1.84 1.19
CA LEU A 150 19.32 3.12 1.71
C LEU A 150 19.58 3.10 3.22
N ILE A 151 18.85 2.23 3.93
CA ILE A 151 18.84 2.20 5.40
C ILE A 151 19.42 0.92 6.00
N GLU A 152 19.61 -0.17 5.25
CA GLU A 152 19.97 -1.48 5.80
C GLU A 152 21.27 -1.51 6.60
N ASP A 153 22.26 -0.72 6.22
CA ASP A 153 23.55 -0.64 6.92
C ASP A 153 23.41 -0.07 8.35
N ASN A 154 22.50 0.89 8.54
CA ASN A 154 22.33 1.61 9.80
C ASN A 154 21.10 1.15 10.59
N TYR A 155 20.06 0.67 9.89
CA TYR A 155 18.74 0.35 10.41
C TYR A 155 18.22 -0.97 9.79
N PRO A 156 18.94 -2.10 9.97
CA PRO A 156 18.61 -3.37 9.30
C PRO A 156 17.23 -3.93 9.69
N GLN A 157 16.76 -3.65 10.90
CA GLN A 157 15.43 -4.09 11.35
C GLN A 157 14.30 -3.40 10.58
N ILE A 158 14.42 -2.08 10.35
CA ILE A 158 13.43 -1.32 9.57
C ILE A 158 13.51 -1.69 8.10
N ALA A 159 14.73 -1.89 7.56
CA ALA A 159 14.90 -2.39 6.20
C ALA A 159 14.18 -3.74 5.98
N ALA A 160 14.27 -4.65 6.97
CA ALA A 160 13.59 -5.94 6.91
C ALA A 160 12.05 -5.79 7.03
N GLU A 161 11.57 -4.83 7.82
CA GLU A 161 10.15 -4.51 7.93
C GLU A 161 9.58 -4.03 6.59
N VAL A 162 10.23 -3.05 5.94
CA VAL A 162 9.85 -2.55 4.61
C VAL A 162 9.83 -3.69 3.59
N ARG A 163 10.85 -4.56 3.60
CA ARG A 163 10.88 -5.73 2.71
C ARG A 163 9.73 -6.70 2.93
N ARG A 164 9.28 -6.86 4.18
CA ARG A 164 8.17 -7.73 4.52
C ARG A 164 6.84 -7.13 4.10
N GLU A 165 6.63 -5.84 4.39
CA GLU A 165 5.38 -5.13 4.14
C GLU A 165 5.06 -5.06 2.64
N PHE A 166 6.06 -4.77 1.81
CA PHE A 166 5.92 -4.68 0.35
C PHE A 166 6.28 -5.98 -0.38
N ALA A 167 6.21 -7.13 0.30
CA ALA A 167 6.51 -8.42 -0.30
C ALA A 167 5.42 -8.83 -1.30
N THR A 168 5.84 -9.13 -2.53
CA THR A 168 4.97 -9.56 -3.64
C THR A 168 5.13 -11.04 -4.00
N GLY A 169 5.65 -11.84 -3.05
CA GLY A 169 5.84 -13.28 -3.22
C GLY A 169 4.52 -14.06 -3.28
N PRO A 170 4.50 -15.30 -3.81
CA PRO A 170 3.30 -16.12 -3.88
C PRO A 170 2.63 -16.30 -2.51
N VAL A 171 1.30 -16.23 -2.50
CA VAL A 171 0.47 -16.35 -1.29
C VAL A 171 -0.23 -17.70 -1.30
N GLU A 172 -0.22 -18.40 -0.16
CA GLU A 172 -0.98 -19.62 0.03
C GLU A 172 -2.40 -19.28 0.47
N ASP A 173 -3.41 -19.76 -0.25
CA ASP A 173 -4.80 -19.55 0.12
C ASP A 173 -5.28 -20.55 1.18
N ARG A 174 -6.56 -20.46 1.56
CA ARG A 174 -7.16 -21.31 2.59
C ARG A 174 -7.20 -22.80 2.22
N GLU A 175 -7.02 -23.12 0.93
CA GLU A 175 -7.00 -24.48 0.42
C GLU A 175 -5.57 -25.03 0.26
N GLY A 176 -4.55 -24.23 0.64
CA GLY A 176 -3.14 -24.60 0.50
C GLY A 176 -2.59 -24.39 -0.90
N VAL A 177 -3.32 -23.69 -1.78
CA VAL A 177 -2.89 -23.45 -3.16
C VAL A 177 -2.08 -22.17 -3.21
N LYS A 178 -0.86 -22.26 -3.77
CA LYS A 178 -0.01 -21.08 -4.01
C LYS A 178 -0.51 -20.30 -5.21
N ARG A 179 -0.89 -19.04 -4.99
CA ARG A 179 -1.32 -18.11 -6.03
C ARG A 179 -0.32 -16.96 -6.17
N PRO A 180 -0.06 -16.46 -7.40
CA PRO A 180 0.70 -15.24 -7.59
C PRO A 180 0.08 -14.08 -6.82
N TRP A 181 0.91 -13.22 -6.22
CA TRP A 181 0.45 -12.14 -5.35
C TRP A 181 -0.53 -11.18 -6.04
N LEU A 182 -0.25 -10.81 -7.30
CA LEU A 182 -1.09 -9.91 -8.08
C LEU A 182 -2.48 -10.51 -8.29
N ALA A 183 -2.54 -11.77 -8.72
CA ALA A 183 -3.79 -12.50 -8.91
C ALA A 183 -4.57 -12.63 -7.58
N TYR A 184 -3.88 -13.00 -6.51
CA TYR A 184 -4.48 -13.15 -5.18
C TYR A 184 -5.12 -11.85 -4.66
N ASN A 185 -4.53 -10.69 -4.97
CA ASN A 185 -4.96 -9.41 -4.42
C ASN A 185 -5.91 -8.61 -5.31
N PHE A 186 -5.89 -8.82 -6.63
CA PHE A 186 -6.58 -7.95 -7.59
C PHE A 186 -7.45 -8.68 -8.60
N GLU A 187 -7.18 -9.96 -8.93
CA GLU A 187 -7.96 -10.67 -9.96
C GLU A 187 -9.40 -10.91 -9.49
N GLY A 188 -10.36 -10.37 -10.25
CA GLY A 188 -11.78 -10.49 -9.94
C GLY A 188 -12.25 -9.68 -8.74
N PHE A 189 -11.42 -8.78 -8.21
CA PHE A 189 -11.83 -7.89 -7.12
C PHE A 189 -12.67 -6.72 -7.65
N PRO A 190 -13.75 -6.34 -6.94
CA PRO A 190 -14.50 -5.14 -7.26
C PRO A 190 -13.60 -3.90 -7.25
N MET A 191 -13.90 -2.97 -8.15
CA MET A 191 -13.19 -1.71 -8.32
C MET A 191 -12.94 -0.98 -6.99
N ILE A 192 -13.96 -0.82 -6.14
CA ILE A 192 -13.80 -0.10 -4.86
C ILE A 192 -12.82 -0.82 -3.91
N ALA A 193 -12.78 -2.15 -3.93
CA ALA A 193 -11.85 -2.92 -3.12
C ALA A 193 -10.41 -2.77 -3.62
N SER A 194 -10.20 -2.76 -4.93
CA SER A 194 -8.87 -2.50 -5.53
C SER A 194 -8.39 -1.07 -5.25
N ILE A 195 -9.28 -0.07 -5.37
CA ILE A 195 -8.98 1.33 -5.00
C ILE A 195 -8.58 1.41 -3.53
N THR A 196 -9.34 0.78 -2.64
CA THR A 196 -9.03 0.76 -1.20
C THR A 196 -7.67 0.12 -0.93
N LYS A 197 -7.30 -0.95 -1.66
CA LYS A 197 -5.96 -1.56 -1.57
C LYS A 197 -4.85 -0.61 -2.03
N PHE A 198 -5.05 0.15 -3.11
CA PHE A 198 -4.08 1.17 -3.54
C PHE A 198 -3.93 2.27 -2.49
N THR A 199 -5.04 2.75 -1.93
CA THR A 199 -5.04 3.75 -0.85
C THR A 199 -4.34 3.22 0.40
N GLN A 200 -4.55 1.94 0.74
CA GLN A 200 -3.82 1.29 1.82
C GLN A 200 -2.31 1.29 1.55
N MET A 201 -1.88 0.84 0.37
CA MET A 201 -0.46 0.84 -0.02
C MET A 201 0.16 2.25 -0.01
N GLN A 202 -0.60 3.29 -0.35
CA GLN A 202 -0.15 4.68 -0.21
C GLN A 202 0.10 5.04 1.27
N GLY A 203 -0.77 4.58 2.17
CA GLY A 203 -0.66 4.78 3.60
C GLY A 203 0.50 4.04 4.23
N ASP A 204 0.69 2.78 3.83
CA ASP A 204 1.80 1.93 4.25
C ASP A 204 3.14 2.60 3.86
N ALA A 205 3.26 3.11 2.63
CA ALA A 205 4.48 3.78 2.16
C ALA A 205 4.79 5.08 2.93
N ARG A 206 3.75 5.89 3.18
CA ARG A 206 3.89 7.12 3.98
C ARG A 206 4.23 6.81 5.44
N SER A 207 3.67 5.75 6.01
CA SER A 207 3.93 5.34 7.38
C SER A 207 5.35 4.80 7.52
N ALA A 208 5.81 3.96 6.58
CA ALA A 208 7.19 3.49 6.52
C ALA A 208 8.19 4.65 6.45
N GLU A 209 7.92 5.66 5.61
CA GLU A 209 8.72 6.89 5.57
C GLU A 209 8.75 7.58 6.95
N ASN A 210 7.60 7.76 7.61
CA ASN A 210 7.51 8.39 8.92
C ASN A 210 8.36 7.68 9.98
N ASP A 211 8.27 6.36 10.01
CA ASP A 211 9.00 5.50 10.94
C ASP A 211 10.51 5.56 10.69
N ILE A 212 10.93 5.60 9.42
CA ILE A 212 12.33 5.77 9.05
C ILE A 212 12.84 7.13 9.50
N LEU A 213 12.15 8.23 9.18
CA LEU A 213 12.55 9.59 9.57
C LEU A 213 12.67 9.72 11.09
N SER A 214 11.67 9.20 11.82
CA SER A 214 11.65 9.20 13.28
C SER A 214 12.82 8.40 13.87
N THR A 215 13.13 7.23 13.28
CA THR A 215 14.24 6.39 13.74
C THR A 215 15.59 6.99 13.43
N MET A 216 15.75 7.60 12.25
CA MET A 216 16.99 8.28 11.86
C MET A 216 17.31 9.41 12.83
N LEU A 217 16.33 10.27 13.12
CA LEU A 217 16.47 11.37 14.08
C LEU A 217 16.76 10.85 15.49
N SER A 218 16.00 9.87 15.97
CA SER A 218 16.20 9.28 17.30
C SER A 218 17.58 8.64 17.45
N GLY A 219 18.02 7.87 16.47
CA GLY A 219 19.34 7.23 16.45
C GLY A 219 20.48 8.24 16.47
N GLN A 220 20.35 9.34 15.73
CA GLN A 220 21.33 10.42 15.74
C GLN A 220 21.41 11.12 17.09
N LEU A 221 20.26 11.44 17.70
CA LEU A 221 20.22 12.04 19.04
C LEU A 221 20.84 11.13 20.10
N GLN A 222 20.58 9.82 20.03
CA GLN A 222 21.21 8.84 20.93
C GLN A 222 22.72 8.77 20.74
N SER A 223 23.20 8.83 19.49
CA SER A 223 24.62 8.90 19.20
C SER A 223 25.25 10.14 19.83
N GLU A 224 24.60 11.30 19.74
CA GLU A 224 25.12 12.56 20.28
C GLU A 224 25.28 12.55 21.81
N VAL A 225 24.33 11.97 22.54
CA VAL A 225 24.38 11.90 24.02
C VAL A 225 25.19 10.72 24.54
N SER A 226 25.74 9.88 23.66
CA SER A 226 26.52 8.71 24.06
C SER A 226 27.78 9.12 24.80
N LEU A 227 27.99 8.52 25.98
CA LEU A 227 29.20 8.73 26.79
C LEU A 227 30.48 8.28 26.08
N THR A 228 30.37 7.49 25.02
CA THR A 228 31.50 7.08 24.16
C THR A 228 32.13 8.25 23.41
N ASN A 229 31.46 9.39 23.29
CA ASN A 229 31.98 10.57 22.61
C ASN A 229 32.80 11.50 23.52
N TYR A 230 32.97 11.13 24.80
CA TYR A 230 33.63 11.97 25.80
C TYR A 230 34.87 11.27 26.36
N ASP A 231 36.00 11.98 26.32
CA ASP A 231 37.23 11.55 26.99
C ASP A 231 37.29 12.11 28.41
N ALA A 232 37.71 11.27 29.36
CA ALA A 232 37.96 11.70 30.72
C ALA A 232 39.27 12.50 30.81
N ILE A 233 39.16 13.81 30.99
CA ILE A 233 40.32 14.70 31.17
C ILE A 233 40.43 15.07 32.66
N VAL A 234 41.59 14.82 33.26
CA VAL A 234 41.90 15.28 34.63
C VAL A 234 42.53 16.67 34.54
N ILE A 235 41.83 17.67 35.08
CA ILE A 235 42.35 19.03 35.25
C ILE A 235 42.80 19.19 36.70
N SER A 236 44.12 19.24 36.93
CA SER A 236 44.71 19.42 38.27
C SER A 236 44.80 20.89 38.65
N ASP A 237 44.45 21.22 39.90
CA ASP A 237 44.26 22.61 40.35
C ASP A 237 45.51 23.50 40.35
N LYS A 238 46.75 22.96 40.37
CA LYS A 238 47.99 23.76 40.30
C LYS A 238 49.17 22.99 39.70
N THR A 239 49.86 23.61 38.74
CA THR A 239 51.30 23.39 38.43
C THR A 239 52.12 24.48 39.10
#